data_AF-G2PQU8-F1
#
_entry.id   AF-G2PQU8-F1
#
_cell.length_a   1.000
_cell.length_b   1.000
_cell.length_c   1.000
_cell.angle_alpha   90.00
_cell.angle_beta   90.00
_cell.angle_gamma   90.00
#
_symmetry.space_group_name_H-M   'P 1'
#
loop_
_entity.id
_entity.type
_entity.pdbx_description
1 polymer ?
#
loop_
_entity_poly.entity_id
_entity_poly.type
_entity_poly.pdbx_seq_one_letter_code
_entity_poly.pdbx_strand_id
1 'polypeptide(L)'
;MRFLKSFKTLVVCIMAIGACAFSHVNAQEQVEVSDTELNKIASAFQDIQKVNMEAQQQVMKTVEESGFEANRFNEMYQASASPEKTVDASDEEKERFGKLMNEIQQMQVGFTEQIEEIISNEGLSIERYQKIAMALQSDAELQGRLRTMLEKQQPQ
;
A
#
# COMPACT_ATOMS: atom_id res chain seq x y z
N MET A 1 3.57 -44.92 -33.21
CA MET A 1 2.70 -44.16 -34.14
C MET A 1 2.91 -42.68 -33.81
N ARG A 2 3.84 -41.96 -34.46
CA ARG A 2 3.63 -41.21 -35.72
C ARG A 2 2.27 -40.51 -35.74
N PHE A 3 2.25 -39.18 -35.63
CA PHE A 3 1.71 -38.30 -36.66
C PHE A 3 2.32 -36.89 -36.52
N LEU A 4 3.37 -36.66 -37.30
CA LEU A 4 3.76 -35.34 -37.82
C LEU A 4 2.86 -34.96 -39.00
N LYS A 5 2.85 -33.66 -39.34
CA LYS A 5 2.44 -32.97 -40.60
C LYS A 5 1.03 -32.34 -40.58
N SER A 6 0.78 -31.07 -40.94
CA SER A 6 1.55 -30.05 -41.67
C SER A 6 1.08 -28.61 -41.39
N PHE A 7 2.08 -27.75 -41.30
CA PHE A 7 2.17 -26.35 -41.75
C PHE A 7 1.18 -25.91 -42.86
N LYS A 8 0.42 -24.85 -42.62
CA LYS A 8 0.04 -23.85 -43.65
C LYS A 8 0.10 -22.44 -43.05
N THR A 9 1.22 -21.81 -43.35
CA THR A 9 1.52 -20.39 -43.36
C THR A 9 0.33 -19.51 -43.81
N LEU A 10 0.01 -18.47 -43.04
CA LEU A 10 -0.42 -17.19 -43.61
C LEU A 10 0.48 -16.09 -43.03
N VAL A 11 1.55 -15.82 -43.77
CA VAL A 11 2.39 -14.63 -43.61
C VAL A 11 1.62 -13.48 -44.25
N VAL A 12 1.23 -12.49 -43.45
CA VAL A 12 0.90 -11.16 -43.97
C VAL A 12 2.04 -10.24 -43.54
N CYS A 13 3.03 -10.13 -44.42
CA CYS A 13 4.01 -9.05 -44.39
C CYS A 13 3.32 -7.75 -44.82
N ILE A 14 3.23 -6.78 -43.92
CA ILE A 14 3.15 -5.36 -44.31
C ILE A 14 4.46 -4.73 -43.86
N MET A 15 5.41 -4.64 -44.78
CA MET A 15 6.53 -3.70 -44.67
C MET A 15 6.09 -2.37 -45.26
N ALA A 16 6.05 -1.32 -44.43
CA ALA A 16 6.36 0.03 -44.88
C ALA A 16 7.00 0.78 -43.71
N ILE A 17 8.22 1.23 -43.95
CA ILE A 17 9.19 1.82 -43.03
C ILE A 17 8.73 3.22 -42.60
N GLY A 18 8.72 3.47 -41.30
CA GLY A 18 8.64 4.79 -40.68
C GLY A 18 9.45 4.76 -39.39
N ALA A 19 10.52 5.55 -39.35
CA ALA A 19 11.57 5.53 -38.35
C ALA A 19 11.12 6.00 -36.95
N CYS A 20 11.95 5.64 -35.96
CA CYS A 20 12.03 6.17 -34.59
C CYS A 20 11.12 5.52 -33.52
N ALA A 21 11.73 4.56 -32.82
CA ALA A 21 11.75 4.45 -31.36
C ALA A 21 10.43 4.56 -30.58
N PHE A 22 9.79 3.42 -30.35
CA PHE A 22 9.02 3.20 -29.12
C PHE A 22 9.68 2.11 -28.27
N SER A 23 10.98 2.27 -28.03
CA SER A 23 11.56 1.79 -26.76
C SER A 23 11.26 2.86 -25.73
N HIS A 24 10.02 2.95 -25.26
CA HIS A 24 9.77 3.56 -23.96
C HIS A 24 10.25 2.57 -22.91
N VAL A 25 11.58 2.45 -22.78
CA VAL A 25 12.18 2.13 -21.49
C VAL A 25 11.73 3.30 -20.62
N ASN A 26 10.72 3.06 -19.78
CA ASN A 26 10.42 3.96 -18.69
C ASN A 26 11.68 3.91 -17.83
N ALA A 27 12.62 4.83 -18.07
CA ALA A 27 13.75 5.04 -17.19
C ALA A 27 13.13 5.60 -15.92
N GLN A 28 12.67 4.70 -15.05
CA GLN A 28 12.24 5.07 -13.72
C GLN A 28 13.45 5.73 -13.09
N GLU A 29 13.34 7.03 -12.88
CA GLU A 29 14.41 7.85 -12.33
C GLU A 29 14.82 7.20 -11.00
N GLN A 30 16.00 6.60 -10.98
CA GLN A 30 16.45 5.84 -9.81
C GLN A 30 16.59 6.84 -8.67
N VAL A 31 15.82 6.62 -7.61
CA VAL A 31 15.86 7.50 -6.45
C VAL A 31 17.15 7.19 -5.70
N GLU A 32 18.14 8.06 -5.84
CA GLU A 32 19.35 7.96 -5.03
C GLU A 32 19.01 8.22 -3.56
N VAL A 33 19.43 7.29 -2.70
CA VAL A 33 19.23 7.35 -1.24
C VAL A 33 20.57 7.08 -0.58
N SER A 34 21.04 8.05 0.22
CA SER A 34 22.27 7.90 1.01
C SER A 34 22.07 6.97 2.20
N ASP A 35 23.14 6.42 2.78
CA ASP A 35 23.03 5.60 3.99
C ASP A 35 22.51 6.40 5.19
N THR A 36 22.87 7.69 5.31
CA THR A 36 22.34 8.56 6.37
C THR A 36 20.84 8.72 6.23
N GLU A 37 20.35 8.95 5.01
CA GLU A 37 18.92 9.08 4.74
C GLU A 37 18.18 7.75 4.92
N LEU A 38 18.80 6.64 4.51
CA LEU A 38 18.21 5.31 4.69
C LEU A 38 18.10 4.92 6.17
N ASN A 39 19.02 5.37 7.03
CA ASN A 39 18.91 5.16 8.48
C ASN A 39 17.69 5.88 9.06
N LYS A 40 17.43 7.13 8.65
CA LYS A 40 16.21 7.87 9.03
C LYS A 40 14.95 7.16 8.57
N ILE A 41 14.96 6.64 7.34
CA ILE A 41 13.85 5.83 6.80
C ILE A 41 13.65 4.56 7.63
N ALA A 42 14.72 3.88 8.02
CA ALA A 42 14.64 2.67 8.86
C ALA A 42 14.04 2.98 10.23
N SER A 43 14.47 4.06 10.88
CA SER A 43 13.92 4.53 12.16
C SER A 43 12.43 4.90 12.04
N ALA A 44 12.09 5.75 11.07
CA ALA A 44 10.68 6.10 10.79
C ALA A 44 9.84 4.86 10.52
N PHE A 45 10.36 3.88 9.76
CA PHE A 45 9.64 2.66 9.42
C PHE A 45 9.29 1.83 10.66
N GLN A 46 10.19 1.72 11.64
CA GLN A 46 9.91 0.98 12.88
C GLN A 46 8.79 1.63 13.69
N ASP A 47 8.83 2.95 13.86
CA ASP A 47 7.82 3.69 14.62
C ASP A 47 6.46 3.73 13.90
N ILE A 48 6.46 3.92 12.58
CA ILE A 48 5.25 3.83 11.76
C ILE A 48 4.63 2.43 11.85
N GLN A 49 5.43 1.37 11.87
CA GLN A 49 4.91 0.01 12.05
C GLN A 49 4.23 -0.16 13.40
N LYS A 50 4.76 0.44 14.46
CA LYS A 50 4.12 0.45 15.77
C LYS A 50 2.77 1.18 15.74
N VAL A 51 2.73 2.40 15.18
CA VAL A 51 1.48 3.17 15.02
C VAL A 51 0.45 2.40 14.19
N ASN A 52 0.87 1.73 13.11
CA ASN A 52 -0.03 0.91 12.31
C ASN A 52 -0.63 -0.27 13.09
N MET A 53 0.16 -0.93 13.94
CA MET A 53 -0.35 -2.00 14.81
C MET A 53 -1.34 -1.46 15.85
N GLU A 54 -1.03 -0.33 16.47
CA GLU A 54 -1.91 0.35 17.43
C GLU A 54 -3.23 0.77 16.76
N ALA A 55 -3.15 1.31 15.53
CA ALA A 55 -4.32 1.68 14.74
C ALA A 55 -5.24 0.48 14.46
N GLN A 56 -4.68 -0.65 14.04
CA GLN A 56 -5.46 -1.87 13.83
C GLN A 56 -6.13 -2.36 15.11
N GLN A 57 -5.41 -2.35 16.24
CA GLN A 57 -5.97 -2.74 17.54
C GLN A 57 -7.11 -1.82 17.97
N GLN A 58 -6.94 -0.51 17.82
CA GLN A 58 -7.93 0.47 18.22
C GLN A 58 -9.20 0.40 17.35
N VAL A 59 -9.06 0.17 16.04
CA VAL A 59 -10.23 -0.04 15.16
C VAL A 59 -11.00 -1.30 15.57
N MET A 60 -10.31 -2.43 15.82
CA MET A 60 -10.98 -3.66 16.27
C MET A 60 -11.75 -3.42 17.58
N LYS A 61 -11.11 -2.77 18.55
CA LYS A 61 -11.73 -2.43 19.83
C LYS A 61 -12.96 -1.52 19.66
N THR A 62 -12.88 -0.48 18.82
CA THR A 62 -14.02 0.41 18.56
C THR A 62 -15.18 -0.34 17.89
N VAL A 63 -14.92 -1.29 16.99
CA VAL A 63 -15.97 -2.16 16.42
C VAL A 63 -16.64 -3.00 17.51
N GLU A 64 -15.86 -3.65 18.38
CA GLU A 64 -16.38 -4.45 19.49
C GLU A 64 -17.22 -3.60 20.47
N GLU A 65 -16.71 -2.43 20.87
CA GLU A 65 -17.38 -1.52 21.81
C GLU A 65 -18.68 -0.91 21.24
N SER A 66 -18.79 -0.79 19.92
CA SER A 66 -20.02 -0.35 19.25
C SER A 66 -21.15 -1.40 19.26
N GLY A 67 -20.85 -2.62 19.72
CA GLY A 67 -21.76 -3.75 19.72
C GLY A 67 -22.02 -4.33 18.32
N PHE A 68 -21.08 -4.16 17.39
CA PHE A 68 -21.07 -4.88 16.12
C PHE A 68 -20.23 -6.15 16.25
N GLU A 69 -20.77 -7.27 15.77
CA GLU A 69 -19.97 -8.46 15.51
C GLU A 69 -18.99 -8.17 14.36
N ALA A 70 -17.73 -8.59 14.50
CA ALA A 70 -16.68 -8.30 13.52
C ALA A 70 -17.06 -8.77 12.10
N ASN A 71 -17.70 -9.94 11.98
CA ASN A 71 -18.17 -10.46 10.69
C ASN A 71 -19.28 -9.58 10.08
N ARG A 72 -20.20 -9.06 10.90
CA ARG A 72 -21.29 -8.20 10.43
C ARG A 72 -20.78 -6.83 10.01
N PHE A 73 -19.84 -6.26 10.77
CA PHE A 73 -19.12 -5.06 10.37
C PHE A 73 -18.42 -5.24 9.02
N ASN A 74 -17.67 -6.34 8.86
CA ASN A 74 -16.96 -6.63 7.62
C ASN A 74 -17.91 -6.79 6.41
N GLU A 75 -19.06 -7.43 6.59
CA GLU A 75 -20.09 -7.54 5.56
C GLU A 75 -20.60 -6.17 5.11
N MET A 76 -20.98 -5.32 6.07
CA MET A 76 -21.47 -3.97 5.80
C MET A 76 -20.39 -3.08 5.17
N TYR A 77 -19.14 -3.19 5.64
CA TYR A 77 -18.00 -2.47 5.09
C TYR A 77 -17.68 -2.87 3.65
N GLN A 78 -17.73 -4.17 3.33
CA GLN A 78 -17.54 -4.62 1.95
C GLN A 78 -18.66 -4.17 1.02
N ALA A 79 -19.90 -4.11 1.52
CA ALA A 79 -21.03 -3.58 0.77
C ALA A 79 -20.91 -2.06 0.54
N SER A 80 -20.46 -1.30 1.54
CA SER A 80 -20.27 0.15 1.39
C SER A 80 -19.12 0.50 0.44
N ALA A 81 -18.09 -0.33 0.37
CA ALA A 81 -16.93 -0.12 -0.50
C ALA A 81 -17.15 -0.52 -1.98
N SER A 82 -18.25 -1.22 -2.30
CA SER A 82 -18.50 -1.74 -3.65
C SER A 82 -19.91 -1.40 -4.13
N PRO A 83 -20.05 -0.62 -5.23
CA PRO A 83 -21.35 -0.25 -5.78
C PRO A 83 -22.24 -1.44 -6.18
N GLU A 84 -21.64 -2.61 -6.41
CA GLU A 84 -22.33 -3.82 -6.87
C GLU A 84 -22.78 -4.72 -5.72
N LYS A 85 -22.29 -4.49 -4.50
CA LYS A 85 -22.64 -5.29 -3.33
C LYS A 85 -23.73 -4.60 -2.53
N THR A 86 -24.83 -5.31 -2.32
CA THR A 86 -25.90 -4.89 -1.41
C THR A 86 -25.86 -5.71 -0.14
N VAL A 87 -26.14 -5.08 0.99
CA VAL A 87 -26.34 -5.76 2.28
C VAL A 87 -27.79 -5.60 2.70
N ASP A 88 -28.40 -6.70 3.15
CA ASP A 88 -29.72 -6.67 3.78
C ASP A 88 -29.53 -6.17 5.22
N ALA A 89 -29.96 -4.94 5.49
CA ALA A 89 -29.79 -4.25 6.76
C ALA A 89 -30.95 -3.28 7.01
N SER A 90 -31.40 -3.18 8.27
CA SER A 90 -32.41 -2.19 8.65
C SER A 90 -31.85 -0.77 8.58
N ASP A 91 -32.72 0.22 8.56
CA ASP A 91 -32.28 1.61 8.56
C ASP A 91 -31.58 2.00 9.87
N GLU A 92 -31.99 1.43 11.02
CA GLU A 92 -31.29 1.65 12.29
C GLU A 92 -29.89 1.02 12.27
N GLU A 93 -29.73 -0.16 11.67
CA GLU A 93 -28.43 -0.81 11.54
C GLU A 93 -27.48 0.00 10.65
N LYS A 94 -27.98 0.53 9.52
CA LYS A 94 -27.22 1.44 8.65
C LYS A 94 -26.81 2.72 9.37
N GLU A 95 -27.69 3.30 10.19
CA GLU A 95 -27.37 4.50 10.96
C GLU A 95 -26.26 4.23 11.98
N ARG A 96 -26.35 3.11 12.72
CA ARG A 96 -25.31 2.69 13.68
C ARG A 96 -23.98 2.44 12.96
N PHE A 97 -24.00 1.75 11.83
CA PHE A 97 -22.82 1.52 11.01
C PHE A 97 -22.20 2.84 10.53
N GLY A 98 -23.01 3.79 10.06
CA GLY A 98 -22.54 5.12 9.65
C GLY A 98 -21.85 5.89 10.78
N LYS A 99 -22.39 5.84 12.01
CA LYS A 99 -21.75 6.44 13.19
C LYS A 99 -20.41 5.81 13.50
N LEU A 100 -20.35 4.47 13.50
CA LEU A 100 -19.11 3.72 13.70
C LEU A 100 -18.06 4.06 12.62
N MET A 101 -18.46 4.15 11.36
CA MET A 101 -17.56 4.51 10.26
C MET A 101 -17.00 5.92 10.42
N ASN A 102 -17.82 6.89 10.87
CA ASN A 102 -17.34 8.24 11.15
C ASN A 102 -16.31 8.24 12.28
N GLU A 103 -16.54 7.48 13.35
CA GLU A 103 -15.58 7.34 14.45
C GLU A 103 -14.25 6.74 13.97
N ILE A 104 -14.31 5.67 13.20
CA ILE A 104 -13.12 5.04 12.58
C ILE A 104 -12.37 6.02 11.68
N GLN A 105 -13.08 6.82 10.88
CA GLN A 105 -12.45 7.85 10.04
C GLN A 105 -11.72 8.91 10.86
N GLN A 106 -12.30 9.37 11.97
CA GLN A 106 -11.62 10.34 12.85
C GLN A 106 -10.35 9.74 13.47
N MET A 107 -10.38 8.46 13.87
CA MET A 107 -9.18 7.78 14.33
C MET A 107 -8.10 7.69 13.25
N GLN A 108 -8.47 7.40 11.99
CA GLN A 108 -7.52 7.35 10.87
C GLN A 108 -6.82 8.69 10.62
N VAL A 109 -7.51 9.82 10.80
CA VAL A 109 -6.89 11.14 10.71
C VAL A 109 -5.82 11.29 11.79
N GLY A 110 -6.12 10.96 13.04
CA GLY A 110 -5.15 11.05 14.14
C GLY A 110 -3.94 10.12 14.00
N PHE A 111 -4.10 8.93 13.42
CA PHE A 111 -2.96 8.06 13.10
C PHE A 111 -2.13 8.60 11.93
N THR A 112 -2.78 9.24 10.95
CA THR A 112 -2.08 9.89 9.83
C THR A 112 -1.19 11.02 10.33
N GLU A 113 -1.73 11.87 11.21
CA GLU A 113 -0.98 12.98 11.85
C GLU A 113 0.23 12.45 12.64
N GLN A 114 0.09 11.35 13.38
CA GLN A 114 1.21 10.72 14.09
C GLN A 114 2.29 10.20 13.14
N ILE A 115 1.90 9.59 12.01
CA ILE A 115 2.86 9.14 10.99
C ILE A 115 3.61 10.33 10.39
N GLU A 116 2.92 11.43 10.09
CA GLU A 116 3.54 12.65 9.59
C GLU A 116 4.53 13.25 10.60
N GLU A 117 4.18 13.25 11.88
CA GLU A 117 5.05 13.70 12.96
C GLU A 117 6.31 12.82 13.08
N ILE A 118 6.18 11.48 13.01
CA ILE A 118 7.32 10.55 13.02
C ILE A 118 8.29 10.87 11.88
N ILE A 119 7.77 11.03 10.65
CA ILE A 119 8.60 11.33 9.48
C ILE A 119 9.33 12.68 9.66
N SER A 120 8.61 13.70 10.15
CA SER A 120 9.19 15.02 10.40
C SER A 120 10.26 14.99 11.51
N ASN A 121 10.05 14.22 12.57
CA ASN A 121 10.99 14.09 13.69
C ASN A 121 12.31 13.42 13.30
N GLU A 122 12.28 12.50 12.33
CA GLU A 122 13.47 11.94 11.69
C GLU A 122 14.18 12.93 10.74
N GLY A 123 13.61 14.14 10.59
CA GLY A 123 14.14 15.19 9.73
C GLY A 123 14.01 14.85 8.25
N LEU A 124 12.91 14.18 7.87
CA LEU A 124 12.49 13.94 6.50
C LEU A 124 11.25 14.78 6.19
N SER A 125 11.12 15.22 4.93
CA SER A 125 9.82 15.72 4.46
C SER A 125 8.92 14.54 4.08
N ILE A 126 7.60 14.74 4.16
CA ILE A 126 6.60 13.74 3.73
C ILE A 126 6.82 13.35 2.27
N GLU A 127 7.05 14.34 1.39
CA GLU A 127 7.33 14.10 -0.02
C GLU A 127 8.58 13.24 -0.24
N ARG A 128 9.64 13.50 0.53
CA ARG A 128 10.89 12.72 0.40
C ARG A 128 10.69 11.30 0.90
N TYR A 129 10.01 11.12 2.01
CA TYR A 129 9.63 9.80 2.52
C TYR A 129 8.81 9.03 1.48
N GLN A 130 7.77 9.63 0.92
CA GLN A 130 6.92 9.01 -0.11
C GLN A 130 7.72 8.63 -1.36
N LYS A 131 8.60 9.53 -1.85
CA LYS A 131 9.45 9.24 -3.01
C LYS A 131 10.35 8.02 -2.77
N ILE A 132 10.94 7.91 -1.58
CA ILE A 132 11.77 6.75 -1.21
C ILE A 132 10.92 5.49 -1.02
N ALA A 133 9.75 5.60 -0.38
CA ALA A 133 8.82 4.49 -0.21
C ALA A 133 8.32 3.93 -1.54
N MET A 134 8.06 4.78 -2.53
CA MET A 134 7.74 4.37 -3.90
C MET A 134 8.90 3.65 -4.57
N ALA A 135 10.14 4.16 -4.43
CA ALA A 135 11.33 3.49 -4.98
C ALA A 135 11.54 2.11 -4.36
N LEU A 136 11.30 1.97 -3.06
CA LEU A 136 11.37 0.70 -2.32
C LEU A 136 10.40 -0.35 -2.85
N GLN A 137 9.37 -0.02 -3.64
CA GLN A 137 8.47 -1.02 -4.23
C GLN A 137 9.13 -1.83 -5.35
N SER A 138 10.13 -1.26 -6.03
CA SER A 138 10.72 -1.86 -7.24
C SER A 138 12.25 -1.97 -7.21
N ASP A 139 12.94 -1.17 -6.39
CA ASP A 139 14.40 -1.17 -6.31
C ASP A 139 14.89 -2.24 -5.32
N ALA A 140 15.32 -3.39 -5.86
CA ALA A 140 15.79 -4.53 -5.08
C ALA A 140 17.09 -4.24 -4.31
N GLU A 141 17.96 -3.37 -4.82
CA GLU A 141 19.19 -2.99 -4.12
C GLU A 141 18.85 -2.13 -2.89
N LEU A 142 17.98 -1.15 -3.07
CA LEU A 142 17.50 -0.30 -1.98
C LEU A 142 16.76 -1.11 -0.90
N GLN A 143 15.93 -2.09 -1.30
CA GLN A 143 15.29 -3.03 -0.37
C GLN A 143 16.32 -3.83 0.44
N GLY A 144 17.38 -4.32 -0.21
CA GLY A 144 18.46 -5.04 0.44
C GLY A 144 19.19 -4.17 1.47
N ARG A 145 19.53 -2.94 1.09
CA ARG A 145 20.17 -1.97 1.98
C ARG A 145 19.29 -1.64 3.20
N LEU A 146 17.98 -1.42 2.99
CA LEU A 146 17.04 -1.17 4.08
C LEU A 146 16.97 -2.34 5.05
N ARG A 147 16.89 -3.58 4.55
CA ARG A 147 16.88 -4.79 5.39
C ARG A 147 18.12 -4.84 6.28
N THR A 148 19.31 -4.62 5.72
CA THR A 148 20.55 -4.60 6.49
C THR A 148 20.56 -3.49 7.56
N MET A 149 19.92 -2.34 7.31
CA MET A 149 19.79 -1.30 8.34
C MET A 149 18.86 -1.71 9.47
N LEU A 150 17.70 -2.28 9.14
CA LEU A 150 16.73 -2.76 10.13
C LEU A 150 17.33 -3.86 11.02
N GLU A 151 18.09 -4.80 10.45
CA GLU A 151 18.78 -5.86 11.20
C GLU A 151 19.80 -5.30 12.20
N LYS A 152 20.52 -4.23 11.84
CA LYS A 152 21.49 -3.58 12.73
C LYS A 152 20.84 -2.81 13.88
N GLN A 153 19.59 -2.37 13.71
CA GLN A 153 18.86 -1.58 14.69
C GLN A 153 18.08 -2.43 15.70
N GLN A 154 17.91 -3.74 15.46
CA GLN A 154 17.27 -4.61 16.43
C GLN A 154 18.15 -4.80 17.67
N PRO A 155 17.63 -4.63 18.89
CA PRO A 155 18.36 -5.00 20.10
C PRO A 155 18.63 -6.51 20.07
N GLN A 156 19.88 -6.89 20.36
CA GLN A 156 20.32 -8.30 20.52
C GLN A 156 19.65 -8.96 21.72
#